data_AF-A0A6M0S9G9-F1
#
_entry.id   AF-A0A6M0S9G9-F1
#
_cell.length_a   1.000
_cell.length_b   1.000
_cell.length_c   1.000
_cell.angle_alpha   90.00
_cell.angle_beta   90.00
_cell.angle_gamma   90.00
#
_symmetry.space_group_name_H-M   'P 1'
#
loop_
_entity.id
_entity.type
_entity.pdbx_description
1 polymer ?
#
loop_
_entity_poly.entity_id
_entity_poly.type
_entity_poly.pdbx_seq_one_letter_code
_entity_poly.pdbx_strand_id
1 'polypeptide(L)' 'SSIYAQADELKVVISTEDDLIWAQEQAAQVPVTTIKLLQPEWTSDHSQQLVFDYVKRHSDWRMSLQTHKFLGVR' A
#
# COMPACT_ATOMS: atom_id res chain seq x y z
N SER A 1 -18.55 -15.83 5.10
CA SER A 1 -17.49 -15.03 5.75
C SER A 1 -17.09 -13.91 4.80
N SER A 2 -16.78 -12.72 5.31
CA SER A 2 -16.30 -11.60 4.47
C SER A 2 -14.97 -11.95 3.82
N ILE A 3 -14.73 -11.48 2.60
CA ILE A 3 -13.44 -11.66 1.89
C ILE A 3 -12.30 -11.06 2.73
N TYR A 4 -12.54 -9.92 3.37
CA TYR A 4 -11.55 -9.25 4.21
C TYR A 4 -11.03 -10.12 5.36
N ALA A 5 -11.90 -10.96 5.94
CA ALA A 5 -11.53 -11.84 7.05
C ALA A 5 -10.60 -12.99 6.63
N GLN A 6 -10.44 -13.22 5.32
CA GLN A 6 -9.59 -14.27 4.75
C GLN A 6 -8.32 -13.70 4.09
N ALA A 7 -8.14 -12.38 4.09
CA ALA A 7 -7.00 -11.74 3.45
C ALA A 7 -5.75 -11.84 4.35
N ASP A 8 -4.67 -12.42 3.83
CA ASP A 8 -3.36 -12.38 4.47
C ASP A 8 -2.59 -11.09 4.16
N GLU A 9 -2.92 -10.45 3.04
CA GLU A 9 -2.32 -9.20 2.58
C GLU A 9 -3.39 -8.24 2.03
N LEU A 10 -3.28 -6.97 2.43
CA LEU A 10 -4.00 -5.84 1.83
C LEU A 10 -2.99 -4.94 1.13
N LYS A 11 -3.07 -4.86 -0.19
CA LYS A 11 -2.25 -3.94 -0.98
C LYS A 11 -3.09 -2.89 -1.67
N VAL A 12 -2.75 -1.63 -1.48
CA VAL A 12 -3.44 -0.49 -2.07
C VAL A 12 -2.49 0.30 -2.97
N VAL A 13 -2.98 0.71 -4.14
CA VAL A 13 -2.24 1.59 -5.05
C VAL A 13 -2.56 3.04 -4.71
N ILE A 14 -1.53 3.88 -4.55
CA ILE A 14 -1.66 5.28 -4.12
C ILE A 14 -1.23 6.20 -5.25
N SER A 15 -2.13 7.08 -5.68
CA SER A 15 -1.87 8.17 -6.61
C SER A 15 -1.99 9.55 -5.95
N THR A 16 -2.89 9.67 -4.97
CA THR A 16 -3.25 10.91 -4.27
C THR A 16 -3.40 10.70 -2.76
N GLU A 17 -3.59 11.79 -2.01
CA GLU A 17 -3.85 11.73 -0.57
C GLU A 17 -5.18 11.02 -0.23
N ASP A 18 -6.20 11.16 -1.08
CA ASP A 18 -7.50 10.51 -0.88
C ASP A 18 -7.37 8.98 -0.91
N ASP A 19 -6.43 8.44 -1.71
CA ASP A 19 -6.15 7.00 -1.73
C ASP A 19 -5.57 6.50 -0.40
N LEU A 20 -4.86 7.35 0.34
CA LEU A 20 -4.37 7.00 1.68
C LEU A 20 -5.51 6.92 2.70
N ILE A 21 -6.50 7.81 2.58
CA ILE A 21 -7.72 7.75 3.41
C ILE A 21 -8.45 6.44 3.11
N TRP A 22 -8.66 6.14 1.84
CA TRP A 22 -9.29 4.91 1.40
C TRP A 22 -8.52 3.66 1.88
N ALA A 23 -7.19 3.68 1.84
CA ALA A 23 -6.36 2.60 2.34
C ALA A 23 -6.59 2.31 3.83
N GLN A 24 -6.78 3.36 4.64
CA GLN A 24 -7.09 3.22 6.06
C GLN A 24 -8.48 2.63 6.30
N GLU A 25 -9.47 3.03 5.50
CA GLU A 25 -10.83 2.46 5.54
C GLU A 25 -10.82 0.96 5.18
N GLN A 26 -10.01 0.55 4.20
CA GLN A 26 -9.85 -0.87 3.88
C GLN A 26 -9.08 -1.62 4.97
N ALA A 27 -8.06 -0.98 5.56
CA ALA A 27 -7.28 -1.56 6.63
C ALA A 27 -8.06 -1.79 7.92
N ALA A 28 -9.17 -1.06 8.13
CA ALA A 28 -10.08 -1.27 9.25
C ALA A 28 -10.96 -2.53 9.08
N GLN A 29 -11.09 -3.06 7.87
CA GLN A 29 -11.93 -4.22 7.56
C GLN A 29 -11.17 -5.54 7.62
N VAL A 30 -9.84 -5.51 7.52
CA VAL A 30 -8.99 -6.70 7.55
C VAL A 30 -8.54 -7.07 8.98
N PRO A 31 -8.26 -8.36 9.25
CA PRO A 31 -7.66 -8.79 10.51
C PRO A 31 -6.36 -8.05 10.84
N VAL A 32 -6.06 -7.89 12.12
CA VAL A 32 -4.81 -7.26 12.59
C VAL A 32 -3.54 -8.00 12.15
N THR A 33 -3.66 -9.27 11.79
CA THR A 33 -2.57 -10.12 11.27
C THR A 33 -2.26 -9.86 9.80
N THR A 34 -3.12 -9.14 9.09
CA THR A 34 -3.00 -8.86 7.66
C THR A 34 -1.82 -7.94 7.39
N ILE A 35 -0.96 -8.31 6.44
CA ILE A 35 0.13 -7.46 5.99
C ILE A 35 -0.44 -6.30 5.18
N LYS A 36 -0.10 -5.06 5.56
CA LYS A 36 -0.61 -3.85 4.91
C LYS A 36 0.46 -3.23 4.04
N LEU A 37 0.21 -3.18 2.74
CA LEU A 37 1.14 -2.68 1.73
C LEU A 37 0.59 -1.45 1.00
N LEU A 38 1.42 -0.42 0.89
CA LEU A 38 1.16 0.72 -0.01
C LEU A 38 2.08 0.61 -1.22
N GLN A 39 1.49 0.65 -2.41
CA GLN A 39 2.22 0.66 -3.67
C GLN A 39 1.99 2.03 -4.33
N PRO A 40 3.02 2.85 -4.54
CA PRO A 40 2.85 4.07 -5.29
C PRO A 40 2.42 3.75 -6.74
N GLU A 41 1.58 4.62 -7.31
CA GLU A 41 1.21 4.56 -8.72
C GLU A 41 2.47 4.62 -9.58
N TRP A 42 2.42 3.92 -10.72
CA TRP A 42 3.53 3.88 -11.67
C TRP A 42 3.96 5.29 -12.10
N THR A 43 5.27 5.50 -12.25
CA THR A 43 5.88 6.68 -12.91
C THR A 43 5.66 8.04 -12.23
N SER A 44 4.96 8.10 -11.10
CA SER A 44 4.76 9.33 -10.35
C SER A 44 5.76 9.44 -9.20
N ASP A 45 6.71 10.37 -9.31
CA ASP A 45 7.65 10.67 -8.22
C ASP A 45 6.90 11.24 -7.00
N HIS A 46 5.79 11.94 -7.24
CA HIS A 46 4.93 12.46 -6.19
C HIS A 46 4.30 11.33 -5.36
N SER A 47 3.73 10.31 -6.01
CA SER A 47 3.12 9.19 -5.28
C SER A 47 4.16 8.39 -4.50
N GLN A 48 5.37 8.24 -5.03
CA GLN A 48 6.48 7.60 -4.32
C GLN A 48 6.84 8.35 -3.04
N GLN A 49 7.00 9.67 -3.12
CA GLN A 49 7.29 10.50 -1.96
C GLN A 49 6.14 10.46 -0.95
N LEU A 50 4.91 10.54 -1.43
CA LEU A 50 3.70 10.48 -0.60
C LEU A 50 3.63 9.17 0.20
N VAL A 51 3.79 8.02 -0.47
CA VAL A 51 3.80 6.71 0.20
C VAL A 51 4.97 6.58 1.16
N PHE A 52 6.15 7.08 0.78
CA PHE A 52 7.35 7.02 1.63
C PHE A 52 7.15 7.79 2.94
N ASP A 53 6.67 9.03 2.84
CA ASP A 53 6.42 9.88 4.01
C ASP A 53 5.30 9.31 4.90
N TYR A 54 4.29 8.71 4.28
CA TYR A 54 3.21 8.05 5.01
C TYR A 54 3.71 6.84 5.81
N VAL A 55 4.43 5.91 5.16
CA VAL A 55 4.98 4.71 5.82
C VAL A 55 5.93 5.07 6.97
N LYS A 56 6.71 6.15 6.84
CA LYS A 56 7.56 6.64 7.95
C LYS A 56 6.78 7.10 9.18
N ARG A 57 5.55 7.59 9.00
CA ARG A 57 4.68 8.03 10.10
C ARG A 57 3.78 6.90 10.62
N HIS A 58 3.56 5.87 9.82
CA HIS A 58 2.65 4.76 10.11
C HIS A 58 3.36 3.41 9.95
N SER A 59 4.05 2.96 11.01
CA SER A 59 4.90 1.75 11.00
C SER A 59 4.17 0.43 10.68
N ASP A 60 2.85 0.41 10.78
CA ASP A 60 2.01 -0.75 10.44
C ASP A 60 1.92 -0.98 8.93
N TRP A 61 2.23 0.05 8.13
CA TRP A 61 2.26 -0.03 6.68
C TRP A 61 3.67 -0.30 6.19
N ARG A 62 3.78 -1.05 5.09
CA ARG A 62 5.04 -1.25 4.38
C ARG A 62 4.91 -0.77 2.94
N MET A 63 5.98 -0.23 2.38
CA MET A 63 6.02 0.13 0.97
C MET A 63 6.27 -1.12 0.12
N SER A 64 5.42 -1.38 -0.88
CA SER A 64 5.62 -2.42 -1.87
C SER A 64 6.47 -1.89 -3.03
N LEU A 65 7.75 -2.28 -3.06
CA LEU A 65 8.66 -1.96 -4.17
C LEU A 65 8.58 -3.05 -5.24
N GLN A 66 8.26 -2.67 -6.47
CA GLN A 66 8.29 -3.57 -7.62
C GLN A 66 9.72 -3.70 -8.17
N THR A 67 10.48 -4.65 -7.61
CA THR A 67 11.89 -4.90 -7.92
C THR A 67 12.16 -5.31 -9.38
N HIS A 68 11.20 -5.96 -10.05
CA HIS A 68 11.33 -6.37 -11.46
C HIS A 68 11.54 -5.19 -12.42
N LYS A 69 11.11 -3.98 -12.07
CA LYS A 69 11.34 -2.78 -12.89
C LYS A 69 12.78 -2.29 -12.85
N PHE A 70 13.47 -2.46 -11.73
CA PHE A 70 14.89 -2.12 -11.62
C PHE A 70 15.78 -3.11 -12.37
N LEU A 71 15.29 -4.33 -12.58
CA LEU A 71 16.01 -5.42 -13.26
C LEU A 71 15.76 -5.46 -14.77
N GLY A 72 14.94 -4.55 -15.32
CA GLY A 72 14.69 -4.48 -16.76
C GLY A 72 13.90 -5.68 -17.34
N VAL A 73 13.26 -6.48 -16.49
CA VAL A 73 12.46 -7.63 -16.93
C VAL A 73 11.01 -7.16 -17.12
N ARG A 74 10.52 -7.22 -18.36
CA ARG A 74 9.11 -7.00 -18.73
C ARG A 74 8.35 -8.31 -18.70
#